data_AF-A0A1F8X0U1-F1
#
_entry.id   AF-A0A1F8X0U1-F1
#
_cell.length_a   1.000
_cell.length_b   1.000
_cell.length_c   1.000
_cell.angle_alpha   90.00
_cell.angle_beta   90.00
_cell.angle_gamma   90.00
#
_symmetry.space_group_name_H-M   'P 1'
#
loop_
_entity.id
_entity.type
_entity.pdbx_description
1 polymer ?
#
loop_
_entity_poly.entity_id
_entity_poly.type
_entity_poly.pdbx_seq_one_letter_code
_entity_poly.pdbx_strand_id
1 'polypeptide(L)'
;MNFKTAFIFWFVMVVIAIANGFFGEKVVSRYLGDYGSHLYKTIFIIVVIFIGARIFVSSYAPEPVFSSALSAGLLWFFCSLTFEFIFGHFVFGFPWEKLVADYKIWQGRLWSLVLASEIIAPLINAWLLKR
;
A
#
# COMPACT_ATOMS: atom_id res chain seq x y z
N MET A 1 0.03 -6.97 -19.40
CA MET A 1 -0.07 -5.89 -18.39
C MET A 1 0.55 -4.59 -18.90
N ASN A 2 -0.10 -3.44 -18.70
CA ASN A 2 0.50 -2.13 -18.95
C ASN A 2 1.30 -1.66 -17.71
N PHE A 3 2.60 -1.96 -17.69
CA PHE A 3 3.51 -1.62 -16.59
C PHE A 3 3.52 -0.13 -16.26
N LYS A 4 3.43 0.74 -17.27
CA LYS A 4 3.45 2.19 -17.07
C LYS A 4 2.24 2.64 -16.26
N THR A 5 1.05 2.17 -16.63
CA THR A 5 -0.18 2.51 -15.90
C THR A 5 -0.14 1.94 -14.48
N ALA A 6 0.25 0.68 -14.30
CA ALA A 6 0.34 0.08 -12.97
C ALA A 6 1.31 0.87 -12.06
N PHE A 7 2.46 1.28 -12.59
CA PHE A 7 3.43 2.11 -11.86
C PHE A 7 2.87 3.49 -11.50
N ILE A 8 2.13 4.15 -12.39
CA ILE A 8 1.48 5.44 -12.10
C ILE A 8 0.50 5.31 -10.93
N PHE A 9 -0.31 4.25 -10.91
CA PHE A 9 -1.23 3.99 -9.81
C PHE A 9 -0.48 3.82 -8.48
N TRP A 10 0.58 3.00 -8.46
CA TRP A 10 1.44 2.87 -7.28
C TRP A 10 2.01 4.20 -6.82
N PHE A 11 2.57 4.99 -7.75
CA PHE A 11 3.18 6.27 -7.43
C PHE A 11 2.17 7.24 -6.79
N VAL A 12 0.96 7.32 -7.35
CA VAL A 12 -0.14 8.12 -6.79
C VAL A 12 -0.51 7.63 -5.39
N MET A 13 -0.64 6.31 -5.20
CA MET A 13 -0.96 5.73 -3.89
C MET A 13 0.13 6.02 -2.85
N VAL A 14 1.41 5.96 -3.22
CA VAL A 14 2.53 6.30 -2.32
C VAL A 14 2.51 7.78 -1.93
N VAL A 15 2.27 8.70 -2.87
CA VAL A 15 2.13 10.14 -2.56
C VAL A 15 1.00 10.37 -1.56
N ILE A 16 -0.15 9.71 -1.76
CA ILE A 16 -1.28 9.75 -0.83
C ILE A 16 -0.87 9.15 0.53
N ALA A 17 -0.14 8.04 0.56
CA ALA A 17 0.31 7.39 1.78
C ALA A 17 1.22 8.30 2.62
N ILE A 18 2.16 8.99 1.97
CA ILE A 18 3.07 9.95 2.61
C ILE A 18 2.28 11.11 3.20
N ALA A 19 1.37 11.71 2.41
CA ALA A 19 0.53 12.82 2.87
C ALA A 19 -0.34 12.39 4.07
N ASN A 20 -0.94 11.19 4.01
CA ASN A 20 -1.69 10.58 5.10
C ASN A 20 -0.82 10.30 6.33
N GLY A 21 0.44 9.91 6.13
CA GLY A 21 1.45 9.75 7.18
C GLY A 21 1.63 11.04 7.98
N PHE A 22 1.92 12.15 7.28
CA PHE A 22 2.08 13.47 7.89
C PHE A 22 0.80 13.98 8.56
N PHE A 23 -0.36 13.82 7.91
CA PHE A 23 -1.64 14.25 8.47
C PHE A 23 -2.01 13.45 9.72
N GLY A 24 -1.86 12.13 9.68
CA GLY A 24 -2.13 11.26 10.80
C GLY A 24 -1.25 11.58 12.01
N GLU A 25 0.03 11.87 11.78
CA GLU A 25 0.96 12.19 12.86
C GLU A 25 0.78 13.60 13.44
N LYS A 26 0.49 14.61 12.61
CA LYS A 26 0.38 15.99 13.09
C LYS A 26 -1.01 16.35 13.63
N VAL A 27 -2.05 15.77 13.05
CA VAL A 27 -3.44 16.16 13.31
C VAL A 27 -4.16 15.05 14.08
N VAL A 28 -4.23 13.84 13.52
CA VAL A 28 -5.06 12.75 14.08
C VAL A 28 -4.55 12.27 15.43
N SER A 29 -3.23 12.20 15.63
CA SER A 29 -2.59 11.81 16.90
C SER A 29 -3.04 12.67 18.08
N ARG A 30 -3.35 13.95 17.85
CA ARG A 30 -3.82 14.88 18.89
C ARG A 30 -5.19 14.51 19.44
N TYR A 31 -6.00 13.80 18.66
CA TYR A 31 -7.37 13.43 19.02
C TYR A 31 -7.49 11.95 19.41
N LEU A 32 -6.75 11.07 18.75
CA LEU A 32 -6.88 9.61 18.91
C LEU A 32 -5.68 8.95 19.61
N GLY A 33 -4.65 9.73 19.96
CA GLY A 33 -3.37 9.22 20.45
C GLY A 33 -2.54 8.52 19.38
N ASP A 34 -1.36 8.05 19.76
CA ASP A 34 -0.39 7.47 18.83
C ASP A 34 -0.90 6.18 18.16
N TYR A 35 -1.49 5.28 18.95
CA TYR A 35 -2.01 4.02 18.43
C TYR A 35 -3.25 4.21 17.55
N GLY A 36 -4.17 5.11 17.95
CA GLY A 36 -5.33 5.45 17.14
C GLY A 36 -4.95 6.09 15.80
N SER A 37 -3.93 6.96 15.79
CA SER A 37 -3.34 7.50 14.56
C SER A 37 -2.72 6.41 13.68
N HIS A 38 -2.03 5.43 14.26
CA HIS A 38 -1.46 4.30 13.53
C HIS A 38 -2.54 3.46 12.83
N LEU A 39 -3.64 3.14 13.54
CA LEU A 39 -4.79 2.44 12.98
C LEU A 39 -5.45 3.23 11.84
N TYR A 40 -5.73 4.52 12.07
CA TYR A 40 -6.30 5.40 11.05
C TYR A 40 -5.47 5.39 9.78
N LYS A 41 -4.15 5.62 9.90
CA LYS A 41 -3.25 5.69 8.74
C LYS A 41 -3.28 4.40 7.92
N THR A 42 -3.25 3.26 8.63
CA THR A 42 -3.27 1.93 8.02
C THR A 42 -4.58 1.65 7.29
N ILE A 43 -5.71 1.85 7.96
CA ILE A 43 -7.04 1.57 7.37
C ILE A 43 -7.26 2.48 6.16
N PHE A 44 -6.89 3.76 6.28
CA PHE A 44 -7.01 4.72 5.20
C PHE A 44 -6.25 4.28 3.94
N ILE A 45 -4.97 3.90 4.08
CA ILE A 45 -4.18 3.50 2.92
C ILE A 45 -4.66 2.19 2.30
N ILE A 46 -5.14 1.23 3.10
CA ILE A 46 -5.75 -0.01 2.59
C ILE A 46 -6.98 0.33 1.73
N VAL A 47 -7.85 1.22 2.20
CA VAL A 47 -9.04 1.65 1.42
C VAL A 47 -8.60 2.30 0.10
N VAL A 48 -7.59 3.17 0.13
CA VAL A 48 -7.04 3.79 -1.10
C VAL A 48 -6.50 2.73 -2.06
N ILE A 49 -5.78 1.72 -1.57
CA ILE A 49 -5.28 0.60 -2.38
C ILE A 49 -6.42 -0.17 -3.02
N PHE A 50 -7.50 -0.47 -2.28
CA PHE A 50 -8.67 -1.15 -2.83
C PHE A 50 -9.40 -0.34 -3.91
N ILE A 51 -9.53 0.97 -3.73
CA ILE A 51 -10.12 1.87 -4.73
C ILE A 51 -9.22 1.93 -5.97
N GLY A 52 -7.91 2.11 -5.79
CA GLY A 52 -6.93 2.13 -6.88
C GLY A 52 -6.94 0.82 -7.68
N ALA A 53 -6.97 -0.32 -6.98
CA ALA A 53 -7.10 -1.65 -7.57
C ALA A 53 -8.39 -1.81 -8.37
N ARG A 54 -9.54 -1.38 -7.82
CA ARG A 54 -10.83 -1.45 -8.51
C ARG A 54 -10.80 -0.69 -9.84
N ILE A 55 -10.26 0.52 -9.85
CA ILE A 55 -10.16 1.38 -11.03
C ILE A 55 -9.18 0.78 -12.05
N PHE A 56 -8.00 0.34 -11.59
CA PHE A 56 -7.01 -0.29 -12.45
C PHE A 56 -7.58 -1.53 -13.15
N VAL A 57 -8.18 -2.44 -12.38
CA VAL A 57 -8.71 -3.70 -12.91
C VAL A 57 -9.91 -3.46 -13.82
N SER A 58 -10.80 -2.51 -13.51
CA SER A 58 -11.99 -2.26 -14.35
C SER A 58 -11.69 -1.60 -15.68
N SER A 59 -10.68 -0.73 -15.71
CA SER A 59 -10.50 0.23 -16.81
C SER A 59 -9.19 0.04 -17.58
N TYR A 60 -8.18 -0.60 -16.97
CA TYR A 60 -6.82 -0.61 -17.51
C TYR A 60 -6.15 -1.99 -17.54
N ALA A 61 -6.70 -3.00 -16.86
CA ALA A 61 -6.15 -4.35 -16.90
C ALA A 61 -6.47 -5.04 -18.24
N PRO A 62 -5.45 -5.40 -19.05
CA PRO A 62 -5.69 -6.17 -20.27
C PRO A 62 -5.95 -7.64 -19.95
N GLU A 63 -6.66 -8.32 -20.86
CA GLU A 63 -6.88 -9.76 -20.78
C GLU A 63 -5.56 -10.56 -20.93
N PRO A 64 -5.36 -11.65 -20.17
CA PRO A 64 -6.23 -12.17 -19.11
C PRO A 64 -6.20 -11.29 -17.85
N VAL A 65 -7.37 -10.83 -17.39
CA VAL A 65 -7.47 -9.83 -16.30
C VAL A 65 -6.82 -10.32 -15.01
N PHE A 66 -7.00 -11.58 -14.64
CA PHE A 66 -6.40 -12.15 -13.42
C PHE A 66 -4.87 -12.09 -13.44
N SER A 67 -4.23 -12.45 -14.56
CA SER A 67 -2.77 -12.41 -14.70
C SER A 67 -2.24 -10.97 -14.66
N SER A 68 -2.96 -10.05 -15.31
CA SER A 68 -2.64 -8.62 -15.26
C SER A 68 -2.80 -8.02 -13.86
N ALA A 69 -3.83 -8.43 -13.11
CA ALA A 69 -4.07 -8.01 -11.74
C ALA A 69 -2.99 -8.53 -10.78
N LEU A 70 -2.61 -9.80 -10.91
CA LEU A 70 -1.52 -10.40 -10.13
C LEU A 70 -0.19 -9.67 -10.40
N SER A 71 0.12 -9.44 -11.68
CA SER A 71 1.36 -8.75 -12.07
C SER A 71 1.42 -7.33 -11.54
N ALA A 72 0.29 -6.61 -11.52
CA ALA A 72 0.21 -5.26 -10.97
C ALA A 72 0.38 -5.27 -9.44
N GLY A 73 -0.28 -6.19 -8.74
CA GLY A 73 -0.14 -6.32 -7.29
C GLY A 73 1.29 -6.67 -6.87
N LEU A 74 1.96 -7.57 -7.60
CA LEU A 74 3.38 -7.87 -7.37
C LEU A 74 4.27 -6.65 -7.61
N LEU A 75 4.03 -5.90 -8.70
CA LEU A 75 4.77 -4.66 -8.97
C LEU A 75 4.63 -3.67 -7.81
N TRP A 76 3.40 -3.45 -7.34
CA TRP A 76 3.12 -2.53 -6.24
C TRP A 76 3.84 -2.97 -4.96
N PHE A 77 3.71 -4.25 -4.59
CA PHE A 77 4.39 -4.85 -3.45
C PHE A 77 5.91 -4.64 -3.49
N PHE A 78 6.56 -4.99 -4.60
CA PHE A 78 8.01 -4.85 -4.70
C PHE A 78 8.46 -3.39 -4.74
N CYS A 79 7.69 -2.50 -5.37
CA CYS A 79 7.97 -1.08 -5.34
C CYS A 79 7.84 -0.49 -3.93
N SER A 80 6.79 -0.87 -3.18
CA SER A 80 6.58 -0.44 -1.79
C SER A 80 7.63 -1.01 -0.83
N LEU A 81 8.00 -2.28 -0.98
CA LEU A 81 9.09 -2.90 -0.24
C LEU A 81 10.42 -2.18 -0.50
N THR A 82 10.74 -1.95 -1.78
CA THR A 82 11.96 -1.24 -2.18
C THR A 82 11.94 0.20 -1.68
N PHE A 83 10.81 0.90 -1.77
CA PHE A 83 10.65 2.25 -1.25
C PHE A 83 10.87 2.29 0.26
N GLU A 84 10.29 1.38 1.01
CA GLU A 84 10.45 1.31 2.46
C GLU A 84 11.92 1.11 2.85
N PHE A 85 12.62 0.15 2.26
CA PHE A 85 14.03 -0.07 2.62
C PHE A 85 14.94 1.04 2.11
N ILE A 86 14.75 1.52 0.87
CA ILE A 86 15.60 2.57 0.31
C ILE A 86 15.34 3.90 1.02
N PHE A 87 14.11 4.39 1.01
CA PHE A 87 13.79 5.68 1.64
C PHE A 87 13.84 5.58 3.16
N GLY A 88 13.31 4.53 3.75
CA GLY A 88 13.33 4.34 5.21
C GLY A 88 14.74 4.29 5.76
N HIS A 89 15.63 3.50 5.16
CA HIS A 89 17.00 3.37 5.65
C HIS A 89 17.89 4.55 5.22
N PHE A 90 17.95 4.85 3.91
CA PHE A 90 18.94 5.80 3.39
C PHE A 90 18.48 7.26 3.42
N VAL A 91 17.18 7.55 3.38
CA VAL A 91 16.66 8.93 3.37
C VAL A 91 16.20 9.37 4.76
N PHE A 92 15.46 8.52 5.46
CA PHE A 92 14.95 8.80 6.81
C PHE A 92 15.88 8.33 7.94
N GLY A 93 16.93 7.56 7.61
CA GLY A 93 17.94 7.12 8.58
C GLY A 93 17.42 6.08 9.58
N PHE A 94 16.35 5.35 9.25
CA PHE A 94 15.82 4.35 10.17
C PHE A 94 16.72 3.11 10.23
N PRO A 95 17.03 2.60 11.43
CA PRO A 95 17.83 1.39 11.57
C PRO A 95 17.06 0.17 11.06
N TRP A 96 17.78 -0.84 10.58
CA TRP A 96 17.19 -2.08 10.03
C TRP A 96 16.27 -2.77 11.05
N GLU A 97 16.63 -2.73 12.32
CA GLU A 97 15.85 -3.29 13.42
C GLU A 97 14.48 -2.63 13.54
N LYS A 98 14.40 -1.32 13.27
CA LYS A 98 13.13 -0.57 13.28
C LYS A 98 12.26 -0.96 12.09
N LEU A 99 12.83 -1.06 10.89
CA LEU A 99 12.10 -1.48 9.69
C LEU A 99 11.56 -2.91 9.86
N VAL A 100 12.37 -3.85 10.34
CA VAL A 100 11.93 -5.23 10.61
C VAL A 100 10.91 -5.30 11.75
N ALA A 101 10.98 -4.40 12.74
CA ALA A 101 9.98 -4.35 13.80
C ALA A 101 8.57 -4.01 13.27
N ASP A 102 8.46 -3.22 12.20
CA ASP A 102 7.16 -2.86 11.60
C ASP A 102 6.43 -4.06 10.96
N TYR A 103 7.11 -5.20 10.79
CA TYR A 103 6.51 -6.45 10.31
C TYR A 103 5.93 -7.33 11.43
N LYS A 104 6.16 -6.99 12.70
CA LYS A 104 5.71 -7.77 13.86
C LYS A 104 4.22 -7.48 14.14
N ILE A 105 3.34 -8.11 13.39
CA ILE A 105 1.87 -7.91 13.50
C ILE A 105 1.36 -8.20 14.92
N TRP A 106 1.94 -9.20 15.60
CA TRP A 106 1.66 -9.54 17.01
C TRP A 106 2.03 -8.44 18.02
N GLN A 107 2.81 -7.43 17.61
CA GLN A 107 3.12 -6.25 18.42
C GLN A 107 2.26 -5.03 18.04
N GLY A 108 1.18 -5.24 17.27
CA GLY A 108 0.27 -4.17 16.82
C GLY A 108 0.79 -3.35 15.64
N ARG A 109 1.83 -3.83 14.95
CA ARG A 109 2.38 -3.18 13.75
C ARG A 109 1.66 -3.68 12.50
N LEU A 110 0.99 -2.78 11.79
CA LEU A 110 0.05 -3.17 10.74
C LEU A 110 0.61 -3.04 9.32
N TRP A 111 1.90 -2.75 9.17
CA TRP A 111 2.50 -2.48 7.87
C TRP A 111 2.42 -3.68 6.91
N SER A 112 2.65 -4.90 7.42
CA SER A 112 2.47 -6.13 6.66
C SER A 112 1.07 -6.27 6.04
N LEU A 113 0.02 -5.70 6.67
CA LEU A 113 -1.33 -5.71 6.11
C LEU A 113 -1.46 -4.78 4.91
N VAL A 114 -0.78 -3.64 4.92
CA VAL A 114 -0.74 -2.71 3.79
C VAL A 114 -0.07 -3.41 2.60
N LEU A 115 1.11 -4.00 2.79
CA LEU A 115 1.81 -4.75 1.74
C LEU A 115 0.98 -5.94 1.21
N ALA A 116 0.35 -6.70 2.10
CA ALA A 116 -0.55 -7.78 1.69
C ALA A 116 -1.73 -7.26 0.86
N SER A 117 -2.28 -6.10 1.23
CA SER A 117 -3.41 -5.49 0.51
C SER A 117 -3.06 -5.08 -0.93
N GLU A 118 -1.80 -4.74 -1.22
CA GLU A 118 -1.37 -4.39 -2.58
C GLU A 118 -1.48 -5.57 -3.56
N ILE A 119 -1.29 -6.80 -3.07
CA ILE A 119 -1.47 -8.02 -3.87
C ILE A 119 -2.93 -8.48 -3.84
N ILE A 120 -3.55 -8.48 -2.66
CA ILE A 120 -4.90 -9.04 -2.45
C ILE A 120 -5.96 -8.18 -3.14
N ALA A 121 -5.87 -6.86 -3.07
CA ALA A 121 -6.87 -5.96 -3.62
C ALA A 121 -7.09 -6.13 -5.13
N PRO A 122 -6.08 -6.13 -6.01
CA PRO A 122 -6.29 -6.32 -7.44
C PRO A 122 -6.83 -7.72 -7.76
N LEU A 123 -6.42 -8.76 -7.04
CA LEU A 123 -6.92 -10.12 -7.22
C LEU A 123 -8.40 -10.27 -6.86
N ILE A 124 -8.81 -9.72 -5.70
CA ILE A 124 -10.21 -9.70 -5.30
C ILE A 124 -11.04 -8.95 -6.34
N ASN A 125 -10.55 -7.81 -6.83
CA ASN A 125 -11.27 -7.02 -7.83
C ASN A 125 -11.37 -7.73 -9.19
N ALA A 126 -10.36 -8.48 -9.61
CA ALA A 126 -10.42 -9.32 -10.80
C ALA A 126 -11.50 -10.40 -10.66
N TRP A 127 -11.50 -11.10 -9.52
CA TRP A 127 -12.50 -12.12 -9.20
C TRP A 127 -13.93 -11.56 -9.15
N LEU A 128 -14.13 -10.41 -8.47
CA LEU A 128 -15.44 -9.75 -8.35
C LEU A 128 -16.00 -9.30 -9.69
N LEU A 129 -15.13 -8.90 -10.62
CA LEU A 129 -15.53 -8.49 -11.96
C LEU A 129 -15.86 -9.66 -12.88
N LYS A 130 -15.65 -10.92 -12.43
CA LYS A 130 -15.83 -12.15 -13.23
C LYS A 130 -15.17 -12.04 -14.63
N ARG A 131 -13.98 -11.45 -14.68
CA ARG A 131 -13.13 -11.38 -15.87
C ARG A 131 -11.81 -12.10 -15.59
#